data_AF-A0A8C2GUL1-F1
#
_entry.id   AF-A0A8C2GUL1-F1
#
_cell.length_a   1.000
_cell.length_b   1.000
_cell.length_c   1.000
_cell.angle_alpha   90.00
_cell.angle_beta   90.00
_cell.angle_gamma   90.00
#
_symmetry.space_group_name_H-M   'P 1'
#
loop_
_entity.id
_entity.type
_entity.pdbx_description
1 polymer ?
#
loop_
_entity_poly.entity_id
_entity_poly.type
_entity_poly.pdbx_seq_one_letter_code
_entity_poly.pdbx_strand_id
1 'polypeptide(L)'
;MEQNSESKSVLCTLLDKNDQSKYVFFTQKRSAGDINIGFTNGEDVWKTHLSEEILSQLFKTFSLKSTEDYTFKLKCACKAGRAFVKLQEDSAVLHLGSEPKDLSLSLSKLKDSEGRTEVKELLFKMADSLQQLESQEFEPRKQHKGPVVAVKKRLPGDSLINPGTKRKKPATGVAFDDEDDD
;
A
#
# COMPACT_ATOMS: atom_id res chain seq x y z
N MET A 1 -5.06 -19.84 -23.84
CA MET A 1 -5.79 -18.68 -23.28
C MET A 1 -4.73 -17.73 -22.78
N GLU A 2 -4.49 -16.68 -23.56
CA GLU A 2 -3.40 -15.73 -23.37
C GLU A 2 -3.66 -14.92 -22.11
N GLN A 3 -2.87 -15.16 -21.05
CA GLN A 3 -2.84 -14.27 -19.90
C GLN A 3 -2.18 -12.97 -20.35
N ASN A 4 -2.97 -12.04 -20.89
CA ASN A 4 -2.52 -10.69 -21.16
C ASN A 4 -2.19 -10.06 -19.81
N SER A 5 -0.90 -9.93 -19.52
CA SER A 5 -0.35 -9.51 -18.23
C SER A 5 -0.51 -8.01 -18.00
N GLU A 6 -1.76 -7.52 -18.06
CA GLU A 6 -2.08 -6.15 -17.68
C GLU A 6 -1.96 -6.01 -16.16
N SER A 7 -0.88 -5.37 -15.72
CA SER A 7 -0.62 -5.16 -14.29
C SER A 7 -1.40 -3.94 -13.80
N LYS A 8 -2.56 -4.19 -13.18
CA LYS A 8 -3.36 -3.17 -12.49
C LYS A 8 -2.79 -2.91 -11.10
N SER A 9 -2.61 -1.64 -10.76
CA SER A 9 -2.06 -1.20 -9.48
C SER A 9 -2.84 -0.01 -8.93
N VAL A 10 -3.13 -0.05 -7.63
CA VAL A 10 -3.75 1.08 -6.92
C VAL A 10 -2.69 2.12 -6.61
N LEU A 11 -2.98 3.37 -6.95
CA LEU A 11 -2.01 4.46 -6.88
C LEU A 11 -2.15 5.26 -5.59
N CYS A 12 -3.30 5.89 -5.40
CA CYS A 12 -3.60 6.74 -4.25
C CYS A 12 -5.11 6.80 -4.03
N THR A 13 -5.53 7.24 -2.86
CA THR A 13 -6.86 7.79 -2.65
C THR A 13 -6.79 9.31 -2.67
N LEU A 14 -7.81 9.95 -3.23
CA LEU A 14 -8.00 11.38 -3.24
C LEU A 14 -9.27 11.72 -2.48
N LEU A 15 -9.19 12.71 -1.60
CA LEU A 15 -10.37 13.35 -1.03
C LEU A 15 -10.53 14.69 -1.75
N ASP A 16 -11.58 14.83 -2.54
CA ASP A 16 -11.86 16.10 -3.17
C ASP A 16 -12.46 17.06 -2.12
N LYS A 17 -11.89 18.27 -2.06
CA LYS A 17 -12.24 19.26 -1.04
C LYS A 17 -13.59 19.92 -1.34
N ASN A 18 -14.04 19.91 -2.59
CA ASN A 18 -15.25 20.59 -3.01
C ASN A 18 -16.51 19.83 -2.57
N ASP A 19 -16.51 18.51 -2.77
CA ASP A 19 -17.67 17.64 -2.56
C ASP A 19 -17.48 16.62 -1.42
N GLN A 20 -16.29 16.57 -0.79
CA GLN A 20 -15.89 15.57 0.22
C GLN A 20 -15.93 14.13 -0.31
N SER A 21 -15.99 13.94 -1.63
CA SER A 21 -15.99 12.63 -2.25
C SER A 21 -14.61 12.00 -2.19
N LYS A 22 -14.60 10.67 -2.00
CA LYS A 22 -13.38 9.88 -2.01
C LYS A 22 -13.26 9.15 -3.34
N TYR A 23 -12.11 9.30 -3.97
CA TYR A 23 -11.79 8.66 -5.22
C TYR A 23 -10.59 7.74 -5.04
N VAL A 24 -10.63 6.57 -5.68
CA VAL A 24 -9.51 5.63 -5.74
C VAL A 24 -8.89 5.72 -7.12
N PHE A 25 -7.61 6.09 -7.18
CA PHE A 25 -6.84 6.15 -8.43
C PHE A 25 -6.14 4.82 -8.67
N PHE A 26 -6.19 4.36 -9.91
CA PHE A 26 -5.50 3.15 -10.35
C PHE A 26 -4.83 3.38 -11.70
N THR A 27 -3.76 2.62 -11.92
CA THR A 27 -3.09 2.53 -13.21
C THR A 27 -3.10 1.09 -13.69
N GLN A 28 -3.14 0.91 -15.00
CA GLN A 28 -3.07 -0.39 -15.64
C GLN A 28 -2.03 -0.28 -16.74
N LYS A 29 -0.91 -0.99 -16.57
CA LYS A 29 0.11 -1.10 -17.61
C LYS A 29 -0.37 -2.06 -18.68
N ARG A 30 -0.31 -1.65 -19.94
CA ARG A 30 -0.64 -2.48 -21.10
C ARG A 30 0.64 -2.95 -21.82
N SER A 31 0.52 -4.06 -22.53
CA SER A 31 1.53 -4.54 -23.47
C SER A 31 1.83 -3.45 -24.51
N ALA A 32 3.11 -3.20 -24.81
CA ALA A 32 3.64 -2.13 -25.67
C ALA A 32 3.90 -0.74 -25.02
N GLY A 33 3.90 -0.62 -23.69
CA GLY A 33 4.35 0.61 -23.01
C GLY A 33 3.26 1.66 -22.77
N ASP A 34 2.07 1.43 -23.33
CA ASP A 34 0.87 2.22 -23.04
C ASP A 34 0.37 2.01 -21.61
N ILE A 35 -0.23 3.06 -21.05
CA ILE A 35 -0.72 3.04 -19.67
C ILE A 35 -2.11 3.62 -19.63
N ASN A 36 -3.03 2.87 -19.06
CA ASN A 36 -4.31 3.42 -18.68
C ASN A 36 -4.21 3.99 -17.28
N ILE A 37 -4.72 5.20 -17.09
CA ILE A 37 -5.01 5.71 -15.76
C ILE A 37 -6.51 5.89 -15.63
N GLY A 38 -7.03 5.54 -14.46
CA GLY A 38 -8.41 5.77 -14.11
C GLY A 38 -8.58 6.06 -12.65
N PHE A 39 -9.79 6.49 -12.31
CA PHE A 39 -10.22 6.61 -10.94
C PHE A 39 -11.70 6.24 -10.81
N THR A 40 -12.11 5.92 -9.59
CA THR A 40 -13.50 5.54 -9.28
C THR A 40 -13.92 6.12 -7.94
N ASN A 41 -15.21 6.46 -7.82
CA ASN A 41 -15.87 6.81 -6.56
C ASN A 41 -16.53 5.60 -5.88
N GLY A 42 -16.41 4.40 -6.45
CA GLY A 42 -17.07 3.17 -6.00
C GLY A 42 -18.35 2.81 -6.74
N GLU A 43 -18.88 3.72 -7.57
CA GLU A 43 -20.07 3.49 -8.40
C GLU A 43 -19.70 3.61 -9.88
N ASP A 44 -19.14 4.76 -10.25
CA ASP A 44 -18.71 5.09 -11.60
C ASP A 44 -17.19 4.96 -11.74
N VAL A 45 -16.74 4.74 -12.97
CA VAL A 45 -15.31 4.63 -13.31
C VAL A 45 -15.00 5.57 -14.46
N TRP A 46 -13.93 6.34 -14.32
CA TRP A 46 -13.38 7.16 -15.38
C TRP A 46 -12.01 6.62 -15.75
N LYS A 47 -11.75 6.50 -17.05
CA LYS A 47 -10.51 5.93 -17.58
C LYS A 47 -10.03 6.77 -18.76
N THR A 48 -8.72 6.84 -18.93
CA THR A 48 -8.10 7.45 -20.10
C THR A 48 -6.94 6.61 -20.56
N HIS A 49 -6.73 6.60 -21.88
CA HIS A 49 -5.65 5.90 -22.53
C HIS A 49 -4.47 6.84 -22.74
N LEU A 50 -3.37 6.61 -22.03
CA LEU A 50 -2.13 7.34 -22.25
C LEU A 50 -1.27 6.51 -23.21
N SER A 51 -1.30 6.88 -24.49
CA SER A 51 -0.36 6.34 -25.48
C SER A 51 1.05 6.88 -25.24
N GLU A 52 2.06 6.22 -25.79
CA GLU A 52 3.46 6.68 -25.75
C GLU A 52 3.62 8.14 -26.25
N GLU A 53 2.86 8.55 -27.26
CA GLU A 53 2.86 9.92 -27.78
C GLU A 53 2.35 10.93 -26.75
N ILE A 54 1.21 10.64 -26.10
CA ILE A 54 0.62 11.49 -25.08
C ILE A 54 1.55 11.55 -23.86
N LEU A 55 2.12 10.41 -23.46
CA LEU A 55 3.10 10.33 -22.38
C LEU A 55 4.35 11.15 -22.70
N SER A 56 4.86 11.09 -23.93
CA SER A 56 6.03 11.86 -24.36
C SER A 56 5.75 13.36 -24.35
N GLN A 57 4.57 13.79 -24.80
CA GLN A 57 4.14 15.18 -24.73
C GLN A 57 3.98 15.64 -23.27
N LEU A 58 3.40 14.80 -22.41
CA LEU A 58 3.29 15.03 -20.97
C LEU A 58 4.67 15.16 -20.33
N PHE A 59 5.57 14.23 -20.59
CA PHE A 59 6.92 14.23 -20.02
C PHE A 59 7.70 15.47 -20.44
N LYS A 60 7.57 15.88 -21.71
CA LYS A 60 8.17 17.12 -22.21
C LYS A 60 7.54 18.37 -21.58
N THR A 61 6.23 18.41 -21.45
CA THR A 61 5.50 19.57 -20.91
C THR A 61 5.76 19.76 -19.41
N PHE A 62 5.92 18.67 -18.68
CA PHE A 62 6.01 18.66 -17.22
C PHE A 62 7.40 18.26 -16.67
N SER A 63 8.41 18.18 -17.54
CA SER A 63 9.80 17.80 -17.22
C SER A 63 9.91 16.47 -16.46
N LEU A 64 9.07 15.48 -16.81
CA LEU A 64 9.09 14.15 -16.21
C LEU A 64 10.07 13.26 -16.97
N LYS A 65 10.82 12.40 -16.27
CA LYS A 65 11.83 11.53 -16.89
C LYS A 65 11.32 10.11 -17.10
N SER A 66 10.25 9.73 -16.41
CA SER A 66 9.68 8.39 -16.48
C SER A 66 8.20 8.35 -16.11
N THR A 67 7.54 7.24 -16.43
CA THR A 67 6.23 6.88 -15.92
C THR A 67 6.19 6.81 -14.39
N GLU A 68 7.27 6.34 -13.77
CA GLU A 68 7.34 6.25 -12.31
C GLU A 68 7.29 7.65 -11.69
N ASP A 69 7.97 8.63 -12.29
CA ASP A 69 7.93 10.04 -11.87
C ASP A 69 6.50 10.60 -11.95
N TYR A 70 5.77 10.26 -13.02
CA TYR A 70 4.36 10.64 -13.17
C TYR A 70 3.51 10.06 -12.03
N THR A 71 3.60 8.74 -11.79
CA THR A 71 2.83 8.09 -10.72
C THR A 71 3.19 8.63 -9.34
N PHE A 72 4.47 8.95 -9.13
CA PHE A 72 4.96 9.52 -7.90
C PHE A 72 4.42 10.94 -7.70
N LYS A 73 4.45 11.79 -8.74
CA LYS A 73 3.89 13.14 -8.70
C LYS A 73 2.39 13.12 -8.39
N LEU A 74 1.64 12.22 -9.02
CA LEU A 74 0.23 12.01 -8.71
C LEU A 74 0.05 11.63 -7.23
N LYS A 75 0.75 10.60 -6.74
CA LYS A 75 0.70 10.21 -5.31
C LYS A 75 1.02 11.37 -4.37
N CYS A 76 2.05 12.15 -4.68
CA CYS A 76 2.43 13.33 -3.90
C CYS A 76 1.33 14.41 -3.93
N ALA A 77 0.72 14.66 -5.09
CA ALA A 77 -0.38 15.61 -5.22
C ALA A 77 -1.63 15.17 -4.44
N CYS A 78 -1.97 13.86 -4.47
CA CYS A 78 -3.07 13.31 -3.65
C CYS A 78 -2.79 13.55 -2.16
N LYS A 79 -1.58 13.18 -1.69
CA LYS A 79 -1.18 13.32 -0.28
C LYS A 79 -1.10 14.77 0.19
N ALA A 80 -0.62 15.66 -0.68
CA ALA A 80 -0.52 17.09 -0.38
C ALA A 80 -1.86 17.83 -0.53
N GLY A 81 -2.93 17.16 -0.97
CA GLY A 81 -4.24 17.77 -1.20
C GLY A 81 -4.21 18.86 -2.28
N ARG A 82 -3.33 18.71 -3.27
CA ARG A 82 -3.19 19.60 -4.44
C ARG A 82 -3.81 18.99 -5.70
N ALA A 83 -4.31 17.77 -5.62
CA ALA A 83 -5.11 17.18 -6.68
C ALA A 83 -6.60 17.43 -6.40
N PHE A 84 -7.39 17.65 -7.45
CA PHE A 84 -8.84 17.69 -7.38
C PHE A 84 -9.42 17.21 -8.70
N VAL A 85 -10.67 16.76 -8.68
CA VAL A 85 -11.35 16.20 -9.84
C VAL A 85 -12.54 17.08 -10.18
N LYS A 86 -12.67 17.44 -11.46
CA LYS A 86 -13.87 18.10 -11.97
C LYS A 86 -14.69 17.07 -12.74
N LEU A 87 -15.77 16.60 -12.13
CA LEU A 87 -16.73 15.73 -12.79
C LEU A 87 -17.62 16.53 -13.74
N GLN A 88 -17.85 15.97 -14.92
CA GLN A 88 -18.85 16.38 -15.90
C GLN A 88 -19.75 15.17 -16.21
N GLU A 89 -20.79 15.37 -17.00
CA GLU A 89 -21.85 14.37 -17.22
C GLU A 89 -21.32 13.02 -17.77
N ASP A 90 -20.43 13.07 -18.75
CA ASP A 90 -19.81 11.86 -19.36
C ASP A 90 -18.27 11.92 -19.39
N SER A 91 -17.69 12.94 -18.74
CA SER A 91 -16.24 13.12 -18.70
C SER A 91 -15.79 13.62 -17.34
N ALA A 92 -14.50 13.48 -17.04
CA ALA A 92 -13.91 14.04 -15.85
C ALA A 92 -12.53 14.60 -16.16
N VAL A 93 -12.16 15.69 -15.50
CA VAL A 93 -10.84 16.29 -15.61
C VAL A 93 -10.14 16.19 -14.26
N LEU A 94 -9.04 15.44 -14.24
CA LEU A 94 -8.13 15.37 -13.11
C LEU A 94 -7.15 16.53 -13.20
N HIS A 95 -7.11 17.38 -12.17
CA HIS A 95 -6.11 18.43 -12.05
C HIS A 95 -5.09 18.06 -10.96
N LEU A 96 -3.80 18.17 -11.30
CA LEU A 96 -2.67 17.83 -10.43
C LEU A 96 -1.88 19.10 -10.11
N GLY A 97 -2.44 19.90 -9.22
CA GLY A 97 -1.88 21.13 -8.67
C GLY A 97 -2.91 22.27 -8.58
N SER A 98 -2.47 23.48 -8.22
CA SER A 98 -3.31 24.69 -8.07
C SER A 98 -2.96 25.84 -9.04
N GLU A 99 -1.89 25.75 -9.81
CA GLU A 99 -1.37 26.72 -10.77
C GLU A 99 -1.78 26.45 -12.23
N PRO A 100 -1.75 27.46 -13.12
CA PRO A 100 -2.12 27.32 -14.54
C PRO A 100 -1.19 26.39 -15.35
N LYS A 101 0.02 26.14 -14.86
CA LYS A 101 0.98 25.19 -15.44
C LYS A 101 0.79 23.77 -14.92
N ASP A 102 -0.29 23.51 -14.18
CA ASP A 102 -0.49 22.21 -13.56
C ASP A 102 -1.12 21.19 -14.51
N LEU A 103 -0.74 19.94 -14.25
CA LEU A 103 -1.04 18.83 -15.11
C LEU A 103 -2.54 18.52 -15.03
N SER A 104 -3.23 18.62 -16.16
CA SER A 104 -4.62 18.21 -16.30
C SER A 104 -4.74 17.01 -17.24
N LEU A 105 -5.59 16.06 -16.89
CA LEU A 105 -5.90 14.88 -17.69
C LEU A 105 -7.40 14.76 -17.85
N SER A 106 -7.83 14.58 -19.10
CA SER A 106 -9.23 14.32 -19.41
C SER A 106 -9.47 12.81 -19.45
N LEU A 107 -10.52 12.37 -18.78
CA LEU A 107 -10.95 10.99 -18.66
C LEU A 107 -12.40 10.87 -19.11
N SER A 108 -12.73 9.77 -19.76
CA SER A 108 -14.10 9.46 -20.17
C SER A 108 -14.75 8.54 -19.15
N LYS A 109 -16.04 8.78 -18.88
CA LYS A 109 -16.84 7.87 -18.04
C LYS A 109 -17.02 6.54 -18.78
N LEU A 110 -16.85 5.44 -18.06
CA LEU A 110 -17.13 4.11 -18.59
C LEU A 110 -18.62 3.79 -18.46
N LYS A 111 -19.11 2.93 -19.35
CA LYS A 111 -20.48 2.41 -19.27
C LYS A 111 -20.65 1.59 -17.99
N ASP A 112 -21.85 1.59 -17.42
CA ASP A 112 -22.15 0.90 -16.15
C ASP A 112 -21.67 -0.55 -16.12
N SER A 113 -21.84 -1.30 -17.22
CA SER A 113 -21.40 -2.70 -17.30
C SER A 113 -19.88 -2.85 -17.21
N GLU A 114 -19.15 -1.94 -17.86
CA GLU A 114 -17.69 -1.93 -17.89
C GLU A 114 -17.13 -1.39 -16.57
N GLY A 115 -17.69 -0.29 -16.07
CA GLY A 115 -17.34 0.30 -14.78
C GLY A 115 -17.51 -0.68 -13.63
N ARG A 116 -18.62 -1.43 -13.57
CA ARG A 116 -18.83 -2.48 -12.56
C ARG A 116 -17.79 -3.58 -12.64
N THR A 117 -17.39 -3.98 -13.85
CA THR A 117 -16.34 -4.99 -14.05
C THR A 117 -15.00 -4.46 -13.56
N GLU A 118 -14.67 -3.21 -13.90
CA GLU A 118 -13.45 -2.53 -13.48
C GLU A 118 -13.34 -2.37 -11.96
N VAL A 119 -14.43 -1.98 -11.27
CA VAL A 119 -14.50 -1.88 -9.81
C VAL A 119 -14.35 -3.25 -9.17
N LYS A 120 -15.02 -4.27 -9.71
CA LYS A 120 -14.92 -5.66 -9.23
C LYS A 120 -13.48 -6.16 -9.29
N GLU A 121 -12.82 -6.02 -10.43
CA GLU A 121 -11.42 -6.42 -10.60
C GLU A 121 -10.48 -5.63 -9.70
N LEU A 122 -10.70 -4.32 -9.57
CA LEU A 122 -9.92 -3.46 -8.70
C LEU A 122 -10.02 -3.91 -7.24
N LEU A 123 -11.22 -4.26 -6.78
CA LEU A 123 -11.47 -4.75 -5.43
C LEU A 123 -10.77 -6.09 -5.17
N PHE A 124 -10.89 -7.06 -6.08
CA PHE A 124 -10.16 -8.33 -5.97
C PHE A 124 -8.65 -8.10 -5.95
N LYS A 125 -8.14 -7.23 -6.81
CA LYS A 125 -6.71 -6.93 -6.85
C LYS A 125 -6.22 -6.27 -5.56
N MET A 126 -7.01 -5.39 -4.95
CA MET A 126 -6.71 -4.81 -3.64
C MET A 126 -6.69 -5.88 -2.56
N ALA A 127 -7.69 -6.77 -2.52
CA ALA A 127 -7.74 -7.87 -1.57
C ALA A 127 -6.54 -8.81 -1.69
N ASP A 128 -6.19 -9.22 -2.92
CA ASP A 128 -5.02 -10.06 -3.19
C ASP A 128 -3.73 -9.37 -2.74
N SER A 129 -3.60 -8.06 -3.00
CA SER A 129 -2.43 -7.30 -2.59
C SER A 129 -2.31 -7.24 -1.07
N LEU A 130 -3.41 -7.00 -0.35
CA LEU A 130 -3.44 -6.99 1.12
C LEU A 130 -3.04 -8.36 1.70
N GLN A 131 -3.57 -9.46 1.15
CA GLN A 131 -3.23 -10.81 1.59
C GLN A 131 -1.74 -11.13 1.39
N GLN A 132 -1.14 -10.66 0.29
CA GLN A 132 0.29 -10.82 0.05
C GLN A 132 1.14 -10.00 1.02
N LEU A 133 0.72 -8.78 1.36
CA LEU A 133 1.40 -7.95 2.36
C LEU A 133 1.39 -8.60 3.75
N GLU A 134 0.23 -9.10 4.18
CA GLU A 134 0.10 -9.81 5.46
C GLU A 134 1.02 -11.04 5.50
N SER A 135 1.08 -11.81 4.41
CA SER A 135 1.95 -12.98 4.31
C SER A 135 3.45 -12.65 4.42
N GLN A 136 3.86 -11.45 4.02
CA GLN A 136 5.25 -10.98 4.17
C GLN A 136 5.57 -10.44 5.56
N GLU A 137 4.59 -9.84 6.25
CA GLU A 137 4.78 -9.30 7.60
C GLU A 137 4.95 -10.41 8.66
N PHE A 138 4.42 -11.61 8.38
CA PHE A 138 4.55 -12.80 9.24
C PHE A 138 5.70 -13.75 8.87
N GLU A 139 6.58 -13.41 7.91
CA GLU A 139 7.82 -14.17 7.74
C GLU A 139 8.70 -14.00 9.00
N PRO A 140 9.00 -15.06 9.77
CA PRO A 140 9.92 -14.94 10.89
C PRO A 140 11.26 -14.56 10.29
N ARG A 141 11.74 -13.33 10.56
CA ARG A 141 13.09 -12.86 10.20
C ARG A 141 14.06 -14.00 10.49
N LYS A 142 14.54 -14.67 9.43
CA LYS A 142 15.64 -15.64 9.56
C LYS A 142 16.83 -14.82 10.04
N GLN A 143 17.05 -14.83 11.35
CA GLN A 143 18.22 -14.21 11.97
C GLN A 143 19.44 -14.71 11.21
N HIS A 144 20.18 -13.78 10.62
CA HIS A 144 21.46 -14.05 10.00
C HIS A 144 22.30 -14.88 10.97
N LYS A 145 22.65 -16.11 10.57
CA LYS A 145 23.68 -16.92 11.23
C LYS A 145 25.03 -16.24 10.99
N GLY A 146 25.33 -15.22 11.79
CA GLY A 146 26.70 -14.78 12.04
C GLY A 146 27.46 -15.85 12.86
N PRO A 147 28.79 -15.79 12.92
CA PRO A 147 29.61 -16.81 13.56
C PRO A 147 29.17 -17.01 15.01
N VAL A 148 28.89 -18.26 15.38
CA VAL A 148 28.45 -18.64 16.72
C VAL A 148 29.60 -18.35 17.68
N VAL A 149 29.58 -17.21 18.35
CA VAL A 149 30.42 -16.98 19.53
C VAL A 149 29.93 -17.97 20.57
N ALA A 150 30.80 -18.90 20.96
CA ALA A 150 30.50 -20.04 21.80
C ALA A 150 29.64 -19.65 23.02
N VAL A 151 28.34 -19.99 22.96
CA VAL A 151 27.43 -19.82 24.10
C VAL A 151 27.80 -20.88 25.12
N LYS A 152 28.46 -20.47 26.19
CA LYS A 152 28.68 -21.28 27.40
C LYS A 152 27.35 -21.97 27.75
N LYS A 153 27.36 -23.31 27.81
CA LYS A 153 26.18 -24.15 28.07
C LYS A 153 25.43 -23.62 29.30
N ARG A 154 24.21 -23.11 29.09
CA ARG A 154 23.33 -22.59 30.15
C ARG A 154 22.76 -23.76 30.94
N LEU A 155 22.68 -23.64 32.27
CA LEU A 155 22.16 -24.71 33.12
C LEU A 155 20.62 -24.67 33.09
N PRO A 156 19.94 -25.82 33.20
CA PRO A 156 18.48 -25.86 33.29
C PRO A 156 17.97 -24.97 34.42
N GLY A 157 17.08 -24.01 34.10
CA GLY A 157 16.52 -23.05 35.06
C GLY A 157 17.14 -21.66 35.07
N ASP A 158 18.09 -21.37 34.17
CA ASP A 158 18.58 -20.00 33.94
C ASP A 158 17.49 -19.16 33.25
N SER A 159 17.23 -17.97 33.82
CA SER A 159 16.18 -17.08 33.33
C SER A 159 16.52 -16.55 31.93
N LEU A 160 15.59 -16.74 30.99
CA LEU A 160 15.76 -16.32 29.58
C LEU A 160 15.65 -14.81 29.40
N ILE A 161 14.89 -14.14 30.28
CA ILE A 161 14.51 -12.73 30.14
C ILE A 161 15.56 -11.81 30.77
N ASN A 162 16.26 -12.28 31.81
CA ASN A 162 17.31 -11.48 32.46
C ASN A 162 18.59 -12.31 32.68
N PRO A 163 19.47 -12.36 31.67
CA PRO A 163 20.75 -13.02 31.78
C PRO A 163 21.63 -12.33 32.84
N GLY A 164 21.98 -13.04 33.91
CA GLY A 164 22.94 -12.55 34.92
C GLY A 164 22.34 -12.10 36.25
N THR A 165 21.02 -12.04 36.39
CA THR A 165 20.40 -11.82 37.71
C THR A 165 20.41 -13.11 38.54
N LYS A 166 21.02 -13.05 39.73
CA LYS A 166 20.98 -14.16 40.69
C LYS A 166 19.55 -14.37 41.20
N ARG A 167 19.12 -15.64 41.24
CA ARG A 167 17.78 -16.03 41.72
C ARG A 167 17.57 -15.59 43.18
N LYS A 168 16.35 -15.17 43.52
CA LYS A 168 15.93 -15.00 44.91
C LYS A 168 15.89 -16.38 45.59
N LYS A 169 16.44 -16.49 46.80
CA LYS A 169 16.40 -17.73 47.60
C LYS A 169 14.95 -18.07 47.95
N PRO A 170 14.52 -19.34 47.83
CA PRO A 170 13.20 -19.75 48.30
C PRO A 170 13.10 -19.53 49.81
N ALA A 171 11.89 -19.20 50.29
CA ALA A 171 11.65 -19.04 51.72
C ALA A 171 11.73 -20.41 52.40
N THR A 172 12.63 -20.54 53.38
CA THR A 172 12.68 -21.71 54.25
C THR A 172 11.57 -21.55 55.29
N GLY A 173 10.64 -22.51 55.33
CA GLY A 173 9.54 -22.49 56.30
C GLY A 173 10.04 -22.57 57.75
N VAL A 174 9.21 -22.12 58.68
CA VAL A 174 9.39 -22.30 60.13
C VAL A 174 8.92 -23.71 60.51
N ALA A 175 9.79 -24.48 61.18
CA ALA A 175 9.38 -25.71 61.85
C ALA A 175 8.80 -25.34 63.21
N PHE A 176 7.63 -25.90 63.53
CA PHE A 176 7.08 -25.85 64.87
C PHE A 176 7.56 -27.12 65.58
N ASP A 177 8.22 -26.97 66.73
CA ASP A 177 8.46 -28.10 67.63
C ASP A 177 7.11 -28.50 68.20
N ASP A 178 6.70 -29.75 67.95
CA ASP A 178 5.58 -30.36 68.64
C ASP A 178 6.08 -30.72 70.06
N GLU A 179 5.63 -29.99 71.08
CA GLU A 179 5.88 -30.34 72.47
C GLU A 179 5.17 -31.68 72.78
N ASP A 180 5.96 -32.70 73.10
CA ASP A 180 5.48 -34.00 73.60
C ASP A 180 4.75 -33.78 74.94
N ASP A 181 3.42 -33.97 74.94
CA ASP A 181 2.56 -34.00 76.13
C ASP A 181 2.53 -35.45 76.67
N ASP A 182 3.19 -35.71 77.81
CA ASP A 182 2.99 -36.87 78.69
C ASP A 182 3.02 -36.43 80.17
#